data_AF-A0A9Q3KZE4-F1
#
_entry.id   AF-A0A9Q3KZE4-F1
#
_cell.length_a   1.000
_cell.length_b   1.000
_cell.length_c   1.000
_cell.angle_alpha   90.00
_cell.angle_beta   90.00
_cell.angle_gamma   90.00
#
_symmetry.space_group_name_H-M   'P 1'
#
loop_
_entity.id
_entity.type
_entity.pdbx_description
1 polymer ?
#
loop_
_entity_poly.entity_id
_entity_poly.type
_entity_poly.pdbx_seq_one_letter_code
_entity_poly.pdbx_strand_id
1 'polypeptide(L)'
;MHWKKTWKYDENPRTHKTLGNCPYGLGNWPTTRSDRGFNAFLVSVDRFSKTPIFLPYHKDDTAMDTSLLIWNRVVSWTGIFTNIISDRDPNFTSAL
;
A
#
# COMPACT_ATOMS: atom_id res chain seq x y z
N MET A 1 -4.31 -19.40 -23.30
CA MET A 1 -3.66 -19.24 -21.98
C MET A 1 -4.06 -17.88 -21.40
N HIS A 2 -5.00 -17.86 -20.46
CA HIS A 2 -5.52 -16.64 -19.86
C HIS A 2 -5.41 -16.77 -18.35
N TRP A 3 -4.50 -16.04 -17.73
CA TRP A 3 -4.39 -15.95 -16.27
C TRP A 3 -4.83 -14.53 -15.86
N LYS A 4 -6.01 -14.42 -15.27
CA LYS A 4 -6.39 -13.25 -14.46
C LYS A 4 -6.22 -13.63 -12.99
N LYS A 5 -5.16 -13.15 -12.36
CA LYS A 5 -5.13 -12.97 -10.90
C LYS A 5 -5.46 -11.52 -10.61
N THR A 6 -6.73 -11.24 -10.36
CA THR A 6 -7.16 -10.00 -9.70
C THR A 6 -7.14 -10.26 -8.20
N TRP A 7 -6.15 -9.70 -7.49
CA TRP A 7 -6.29 -9.51 -6.05
C TRP A 7 -7.30 -8.38 -5.85
N LYS A 8 -8.51 -8.72 -5.39
CA LYS A 8 -9.43 -7.72 -4.84
C LYS A 8 -9.18 -7.66 -3.34
N TYR A 9 -8.78 -6.48 -2.87
CA TYR A 9 -8.92 -6.14 -1.46
C TYR A 9 -10.43 -6.00 -1.20
N ASP A 10 -10.97 -6.69 -0.20
CA ASP A 10 -12.38 -6.60 0.16
C ASP A 10 -12.62 -5.25 0.87
N GLU A 11 -13.12 -4.26 0.14
CA GLU A 11 -13.39 -2.90 0.59
C GLU A 11 -14.72 -2.77 1.32
N ASN A 12 -15.00 -3.66 2.28
CA ASN A 12 -16.20 -3.53 3.11
C ASN A 12 -15.87 -3.04 4.54
N PRO A 13 -15.97 -1.73 4.81
CA PRO A 13 -15.76 -1.18 6.15
C PRO A 13 -16.86 -1.58 7.16
N ARG A 14 -17.92 -2.29 6.73
CA ARG A 14 -19.01 -2.77 7.59
C ARG A 14 -18.94 -4.25 7.94
N THR A 15 -17.98 -5.00 7.43
CA THR A 15 -17.70 -6.36 7.94
C THR A 15 -16.66 -6.30 9.04
N HIS A 16 -17.07 -5.83 10.22
CA HIS A 16 -16.53 -6.34 11.49
C HIS A 16 -16.91 -7.82 11.60
N LYS A 17 -16.41 -8.67 10.70
CA LYS A 17 -16.43 -10.11 10.91
C LYS A 17 -15.33 -10.36 11.92
N THR A 18 -15.70 -10.47 13.19
CA THR A 18 -15.01 -11.37 14.11
C THR A 18 -14.84 -12.69 13.35
N LEU A 19 -13.63 -12.93 12.84
CA LEU A 19 -13.31 -14.16 12.14
C LEU A 19 -13.55 -15.27 13.17
N GLY A 20 -14.61 -16.06 12.93
CA GLY A 20 -15.08 -17.05 13.89
C GLY A 20 -13.95 -17.95 14.39
N ASN A 21 -14.10 -18.49 15.60
CA ASN A 21 -13.07 -19.25 16.30
C ASN A 21 -12.21 -20.15 15.38
N CYS A 22 -10.88 -20.12 15.57
CA CYS A 22 -9.99 -21.03 14.86
C CYS A 22 -10.45 -22.48 15.05
N PRO A 23 -10.57 -23.29 13.97
CA PRO A 23 -10.98 -24.69 14.07
C PRO A 23 -9.97 -25.55 14.85
N TYR A 24 -8.78 -25.01 15.14
CA TYR A 24 -7.72 -25.64 15.91
C TYR A 24 -7.76 -25.30 17.42
N GLY A 25 -8.77 -24.57 17.89
CA GLY A 25 -8.93 -24.23 19.31
C GLY A 25 -7.92 -23.21 19.86
N LEU A 26 -7.10 -22.58 19.00
CA LEU A 26 -6.05 -21.62 19.37
C LEU A 26 -6.56 -20.17 19.58
N GLY A 27 -7.87 -19.99 19.80
CA GLY A 27 -8.51 -18.68 19.92
C GLY A 27 -9.01 -18.09 18.60
N ASN A 28 -9.25 -16.78 18.56
CA ASN A 28 -9.70 -16.08 17.35
C ASN A 28 -8.61 -16.10 16.27
N TRP A 29 -8.98 -16.14 14.98
CA TRP A 29 -7.98 -16.02 13.91
C TRP A 29 -7.19 -14.71 14.07
N PRO A 30 -5.87 -14.73 13.78
CA PRO A 30 -5.11 -13.50 13.72
C PRO A 30 -5.80 -12.58 12.71
N THR A 31 -6.36 -11.47 13.21
CA THR A 31 -6.92 -10.45 12.34
C THR A 31 -5.79 -9.97 11.45
N THR A 32 -6.01 -9.93 10.14
CA THR A 32 -5.06 -9.46 9.13
C THR A 32 -4.72 -7.97 9.24
N ARG A 33 -5.09 -7.33 10.36
CA ARG A 33 -4.81 -5.94 10.64
C ARG A 33 -3.37 -5.85 11.12
N SER A 34 -2.53 -5.18 10.34
CA SER A 34 -1.25 -4.68 10.84
C SER A 34 -1.52 -3.89 12.14
N ASP A 35 -0.67 -4.04 13.16
CA ASP A 35 -0.80 -3.29 14.42
C ASP A 35 -0.85 -1.76 14.21
N ARG A 36 -0.37 -1.30 13.04
CA ARG A 36 -0.38 0.10 12.61
C ARG A 36 -1.49 0.46 11.63
N GLY A 37 -2.35 -0.50 11.25
CA GLY A 37 -3.52 -0.25 10.40
C GLY A 37 -3.24 0.00 8.92
N PHE A 38 -2.08 -0.41 8.40
CA PHE A 38 -1.76 -0.26 6.98
C PHE A 38 -2.66 -1.12 6.10
N ASN A 39 -3.23 -0.50 5.05
CA ASN A 39 -4.23 -1.12 4.18
C ASN A 39 -3.73 -1.30 2.74
N ALA A 40 -2.59 -0.68 2.38
CA ALA A 40 -2.00 -0.75 1.05
C ALA A 40 -0.47 -0.70 1.09
N PHE A 41 0.14 -1.01 -0.05
CA PHE A 41 1.56 -0.80 -0.29
C PHE A 41 1.73 0.19 -1.44
N LEU A 42 2.50 1.25 -1.18
CA LEU A 42 3.02 2.11 -2.22
C LEU A 42 4.32 1.49 -2.76
N VAL A 43 4.37 1.26 -4.07
CA VAL A 43 5.51 0.63 -4.72
C VAL A 43 6.18 1.65 -5.63
N SER A 44 7.42 1.97 -5.33
CA SER A 44 8.27 2.78 -6.21
C SER A 44 9.32 1.89 -6.85
N VAL A 45 9.49 1.98 -8.17
CA VAL A 45 10.47 1.19 -8.90
C VAL A 45 11.41 2.14 -9.60
N ASP A 46 12.70 2.06 -9.29
CA ASP A 46 13.70 2.74 -10.09
C ASP A 46 13.92 1.98 -11.41
N ARG A 47 13.78 2.69 -12.53
CA ARG A 47 13.88 2.11 -13.88
C ARG A 47 15.29 1.65 -14.23
N PHE A 48 16.33 2.26 -13.64
CA PHE A 48 17.71 1.90 -13.92
C PHE A 48 18.11 0.62 -13.16
N SER A 49 17.90 0.61 -11.85
CA SER A 49 18.27 -0.53 -10.99
C SER A 49 17.26 -1.69 -11.04
N LYS A 50 16.04 -1.46 -11.56
CA LYS A 50 14.90 -2.41 -11.52
C LYS A 50 14.57 -2.89 -10.10
N THR A 51 14.94 -2.13 -9.09
CA THR A 51 14.76 -2.49 -7.70
C THR A 51 13.45 -1.88 -7.18
N PRO A 52 12.46 -2.69 -6.78
CA PRO A 52 11.23 -2.19 -6.18
C PRO A 52 11.43 -1.87 -4.71
N ILE A 53 10.95 -0.69 -4.29
CA ILE A 53 10.86 -0.26 -2.90
C ILE A 53 9.40 -0.34 -2.48
N PHE A 54 9.12 -1.15 -1.47
CA PHE A 54 7.79 -1.34 -0.90
C PHE A 54 7.63 -0.47 0.35
N LEU A 55 6.65 0.42 0.33
CA LEU A 55 6.33 1.31 1.45
C LEU A 55 4.94 0.98 1.99
N PRO A 56 4.79 0.80 3.30
CA PRO A 56 3.46 0.67 3.90
C PRO A 56 2.71 2.00 3.76
N TYR A 57 1.44 1.93 3.35
CA TYR A 57 0.62 3.09 2.99
C TYR A 57 -0.84 2.91 3.45
N HIS A 58 -1.55 4.00 3.75
CA HIS A 58 -3.00 3.96 3.94
C HIS A 58 -3.70 4.58 2.73
N LYS A 59 -4.76 3.93 2.24
CA LYS A 59 -5.51 4.44 1.08
C LYS A 59 -6.15 5.81 1.32
N ASP A 60 -6.42 6.12 2.58
CA ASP A 60 -7.09 7.35 3.01
C ASP A 60 -6.10 8.50 3.34
N ASP A 61 -4.79 8.27 3.15
CA ASP A 61 -3.76 9.29 3.38
C ASP A 61 -3.89 10.44 2.37
N THR A 62 -3.53 11.65 2.78
CA THR A 62 -3.57 12.81 1.90
C THR A 62 -2.42 12.79 0.87
N ALA A 63 -2.57 13.55 -0.22
CA ALA A 63 -1.50 13.72 -1.19
C ALA A 63 -0.21 14.26 -0.56
N MET A 64 -0.33 15.14 0.43
CA MET A 64 0.83 15.69 1.16
C MET A 64 1.55 14.59 1.94
N ASP A 65 0.83 13.75 2.68
CA ASP A 65 1.41 12.64 3.44
C ASP A 65 2.11 11.65 2.52
N THR A 66 1.49 11.33 1.38
CA THR A 66 2.07 10.49 0.33
C THR A 66 3.38 11.10 -0.20
N SER A 67 3.38 12.40 -0.48
CA SER A 67 4.57 13.10 -0.99
C SER A 67 5.73 13.08 0.00
N LEU A 68 5.44 13.28 1.30
CA LEU A 68 6.42 13.24 2.37
C LEU A 68 6.96 11.82 2.58
N LEU A 69 6.10 10.80 2.47
CA LEU A 69 6.51 9.41 2.55
C LEU A 69 7.52 9.07 1.44
N ILE A 70 7.23 9.48 0.19
CA ILE A 70 8.12 9.27 -0.95
C ILE A 70 9.43 10.04 -0.76
N TRP A 71 9.36 11.30 -0.35
CA TRP A 71 10.52 12.15 -0.13
C TRP A 71 11.45 11.56 0.93
N ASN A 72 10.91 11.14 2.07
CA ASN A 72 11.74 10.65 3.18
C ASN A 72 12.28 9.24 2.95
N ARG A 73 11.55 8.38 2.24
CA ARG A 73 11.90 6.96 2.11
C ARG A 73 12.47 6.56 0.77
N VAL A 74 12.06 7.16 -0.34
CA VAL A 74 12.51 6.75 -1.67
C VAL A 74 13.74 7.57 -2.08
N VAL A 75 13.69 8.90 -1.90
CA VAL A 75 14.81 9.79 -2.24
C VAL A 75 16.06 9.45 -1.43
N SER A 76 15.90 9.04 -0.17
CA SER A 76 17.02 8.62 0.68
C SER A 76 17.77 7.39 0.14
N TRP A 77 17.10 6.53 -0.62
CA TRP A 77 17.68 5.29 -1.16
C TRP A 77 18.21 5.43 -2.59
N THR A 78 17.51 6.20 -3.42
CA THR A 78 17.74 6.26 -4.87
C THR A 78 18.29 7.60 -5.34
N GLY A 79 18.31 8.61 -4.47
CA GLY A 79 18.65 9.99 -4.82
C GLY A 79 17.46 10.75 -5.42
N ILE A 80 17.75 11.90 -6.00
CA ILE A 80 16.74 12.77 -6.60
C ILE A 80 16.35 12.23 -7.98
N PHE A 81 15.07 11.91 -8.16
CA PHE A 81 14.52 11.52 -9.45
C PHE A 81 14.41 12.73 -10.38
N THR A 82 14.75 12.54 -11.65
CA THR A 82 14.53 13.56 -12.68
C THR A 82 13.13 13.50 -13.30
N ASN A 83 12.51 12.32 -13.31
CA ASN A 83 11.19 12.10 -13.86
C ASN A 83 10.45 11.01 -13.07
N ILE A 84 9.21 11.30 -12.67
CA ILE A 84 8.35 10.39 -11.93
C ILE A 84 7.15 10.05 -12.82
N ILE A 85 6.92 8.76 -13.03
CA ILE A 85 5.76 8.25 -13.77
C ILE A 85 4.88 7.54 -12.74
N SER A 86 3.79 8.18 -12.35
CA SER A 86 2.78 7.61 -11.47
C SER A 86 1.53 7.24 -12.25
N ASP A 87 0.62 6.50 -11.62
CA ASP A 87 -0.75 6.39 -12.11
C ASP A 87 -1.49 7.74 -11.95
N ARG A 88 -2.68 7.86 -12.53
CA ARG A 88 -3.58 9.03 -12.45
C ARG A 88 -4.40 9.05 -11.15
N ASP A 89 -3.81 8.65 -10.04
CA ASP A 89 -4.47 8.74 -8.74
C ASP A 89 -4.63 10.20 -8.32
N PRO A 90 -5.75 10.60 -7.68
CA PRO A 90 -5.92 11.94 -7.12
C PRO A 90 -4.77 12.35 -6.18
N ASN A 91 -4.18 11.41 -5.44
CA ASN A 91 -3.06 11.68 -4.54
C ASN A 91 -1.76 12.04 -5.26
N PHE A 92 -1.63 11.70 -6.56
CA PHE A 92 -0.47 12.08 -7.40
C PHE A 92 -0.77 13.23 -8.36
N THR A 93 -2.03 13.63 -8.48
CA THR A 93 -2.49 14.67 -9.43
C THR A 93 -3.04 15.92 -8.75
N SER A 94 -3.19 15.91 -7.43
CA SER A 94 -3.59 17.09 -6.66
C SER A 94 -2.60 18.24 -6.86
N ALA A 95 -3.12 19.41 -7.25
CA ALA A 95 -2.40 20.66 -7.05
C ALA A 95 -2.41 20.97 -5.54
N LEU A 96 -1.25 21.36 -4.99
CA LEU A 96 -1.06 21.75 -3.60
C LEU A 96 -2.15 22.69 -3.08
#